data_AF-B4FA81-F1
#
_entry.id   AF-B4FA81-F1
#
_cell.length_a   1.000
_cell.length_b   1.000
_cell.length_c   1.000
_cell.angle_alpha   90.00
_cell.angle_beta   90.00
_cell.angle_gamma   90.00
#
_symmetry.space_group_name_H-M   'P 1'
#
loop_
_entity.id
_entity.type
_entity.pdbx_description
1 polymer ?
#
loop_
_entity_poly.entity_id
_entity_poly.type
_entity_poly.pdbx_seq_one_letter_code
_entity_poly.pdbx_strand_id
1 'polypeptide(L)'
;MDAFLHRLKRLDAYPKVNEDFYKRTLSGGIVTLVAAVVMLLLFISETRSYFYSSTETKLVVDTSRGERLRVNFDITFPSIPCTLLSVDTTDISGEQHHDIRHDIEKRRLNSHGNVIEARKEGIGGAKVERPLQKHGGRLDKGEQYCGTCYGAEESDEQCCNSCEESGKHIRRKGGL
;
A
#
# COMPACT_ATOMS: atom_id res chain seq x y z
N MET A 1 -22.22 51.16 -25.52
CA MET A 1 -22.14 50.97 -24.06
C MET A 1 -23.44 51.35 -23.34
N ASP A 2 -24.36 52.04 -24.00
CA ASP A 2 -25.57 52.62 -23.39
C ASP A 2 -26.58 51.58 -22.87
N ALA A 3 -26.68 50.42 -23.55
CA ALA A 3 -27.54 49.32 -23.11
C ALA A 3 -27.09 48.72 -21.76
N PHE A 4 -25.78 48.66 -21.52
CA PHE A 4 -25.22 48.15 -20.27
C PHE A 4 -25.42 49.16 -19.13
N LEU A 5 -25.19 50.45 -19.40
CA LEU A 5 -25.46 51.53 -18.45
C LEU A 5 -26.94 51.62 -18.08
N HIS A 6 -27.86 51.39 -19.03
CA HIS A 6 -29.30 51.35 -18.76
C HIS A 6 -29.71 50.16 -17.88
N ARG A 7 -29.04 49.01 -18.00
CA ARG A 7 -29.26 47.84 -17.14
C ARG A 7 -28.73 48.07 -15.72
N LEU A 8 -27.56 48.72 -15.59
CA LEU A 8 -26.98 49.11 -14.31
C LEU A 8 -27.84 50.17 -13.60
N LYS A 9 -28.46 51.09 -14.34
CA LYS A 9 -29.38 52.10 -13.78
C LYS A 9 -30.61 51.48 -13.10
N ARG A 10 -30.95 50.24 -13.44
CA ARG A 10 -32.05 49.48 -12.81
C ARG A 10 -31.64 48.72 -11.55
N LEU A 11 -30.33 48.65 -11.26
CA LEU A 11 -29.78 48.06 -10.03
C LEU A 11 -29.48 49.12 -8.95
N ASP A 12 -29.69 50.39 -9.27
CA ASP A 12 -29.57 51.49 -8.32
C ASP A 12 -30.87 51.60 -7.49
N ALA A 13 -30.85 51.03 -6.28
CA ALA A 13 -32.02 50.92 -5.41
C ALA A 13 -32.31 52.21 -4.61
N TYR A 14 -31.50 53.26 -4.76
CA TYR A 14 -31.62 54.49 -3.98
C TYR A 14 -32.22 55.65 -4.80
N PRO A 15 -33.20 56.38 -4.25
CA PRO A 15 -33.74 57.57 -4.90
C PRO A 15 -32.67 58.66 -5.01
N LYS A 16 -32.44 59.19 -6.21
CA LYS A 16 -31.46 60.26 -6.43
C LYS A 16 -31.94 61.56 -5.79
N VAL A 17 -31.14 62.09 -4.88
CA VAL A 17 -31.35 63.41 -4.24
C VAL A 17 -31.24 64.54 -5.26
N ASN A 18 -32.05 65.59 -5.07
CA ASN A 18 -32.12 66.77 -5.95
C ASN A 18 -30.74 67.47 -6.06
N GLU A 19 -30.40 67.93 -7.26
CA GLU A 19 -29.06 68.47 -7.57
C GLU A 19 -28.71 69.76 -6.78
N ASP A 20 -29.70 70.45 -6.20
CA ASP A 20 -29.52 71.69 -5.44
C ASP A 20 -28.79 71.53 -4.09
N PHE A 21 -28.68 70.31 -3.58
CA PHE A 21 -27.98 70.00 -2.32
C PHE A 21 -26.54 69.52 -2.53
N TYR A 22 -26.07 69.44 -3.78
CA TYR A 22 -24.77 68.91 -4.15
C TYR A 22 -23.93 69.97 -4.87
N LYS A 23 -22.83 70.37 -4.25
CA LYS A 23 -21.81 71.18 -4.93
C LYS A 23 -20.74 70.26 -5.50
N ARG A 24 -20.66 70.17 -6.84
CA ARG A 24 -19.56 69.47 -7.53
C ARG A 24 -18.26 70.22 -7.25
N THR A 25 -17.35 69.64 -6.49
CA THR A 25 -16.00 70.19 -6.31
C THR A 25 -15.01 69.35 -7.09
N LEU A 26 -14.11 70.00 -7.84
CA LEU A 26 -13.03 69.32 -8.57
C LEU A 26 -12.13 68.52 -7.62
N SER A 27 -11.86 69.04 -6.43
CA SER A 27 -11.12 68.34 -5.37
C SER A 27 -11.84 67.08 -4.88
N GLY A 28 -13.17 67.14 -4.67
CA GLY A 28 -13.97 65.97 -4.29
C GLY A 28 -13.97 64.88 -5.35
N GLY A 29 -14.02 65.27 -6.64
CA GLY A 29 -13.93 64.33 -7.76
C GLY A 29 -12.57 63.63 -7.88
N ILE A 30 -11.48 64.35 -7.60
CA ILE A 30 -10.14 63.75 -7.57
C ILE A 30 -10.02 62.76 -6.40
N VAL A 31 -10.54 63.14 -5.22
CA VAL A 31 -10.52 62.27 -4.04
C VAL A 31 -11.33 61.00 -4.26
N THR A 32 -12.52 61.08 -4.87
CA THR A 32 -13.32 59.88 -5.19
C THR A 32 -12.66 59.00 -6.24
N LEU A 33 -12.00 59.57 -7.24
CA LEU A 33 -11.23 58.80 -8.23
C LEU A 33 -10.08 58.05 -7.58
N VAL A 34 -9.29 58.73 -6.74
CA VAL A 34 -8.17 58.11 -6.01
C VAL A 34 -8.69 57.02 -5.07
N ALA A 35 -9.75 57.27 -4.31
CA ALA A 35 -10.35 56.29 -3.42
C ALA A 35 -10.86 55.06 -4.19
N ALA A 36 -11.51 55.25 -5.35
CA ALA A 36 -11.98 54.15 -6.19
C ALA A 36 -10.82 53.29 -6.72
N VAL A 37 -9.71 53.92 -7.13
CA VAL A 37 -8.50 53.20 -7.58
C VAL A 37 -7.91 52.38 -6.43
N VAL A 38 -7.77 52.96 -5.24
CA VAL A 38 -7.24 52.25 -4.06
C VAL A 38 -8.15 51.07 -3.69
N MET A 39 -9.47 51.26 -3.65
CA MET A 39 -10.42 50.19 -3.37
C MET A 39 -10.32 49.06 -4.41
N LEU A 40 -10.18 49.39 -5.70
CA LEU A 40 -10.02 48.38 -6.76
C LEU A 40 -8.71 47.59 -6.61
N LEU A 41 -7.59 48.27 -6.31
CA LEU A 41 -6.30 47.62 -6.10
C LEU A 41 -6.33 46.66 -4.90
N LEU A 42 -6.94 47.09 -3.78
CA LEU A 42 -7.11 46.25 -2.60
C LEU A 42 -7.99 45.03 -2.91
N PHE A 43 -9.10 45.24 -3.64
CA PHE A 43 -9.99 44.15 -4.04
C PHE A 43 -9.27 43.08 -4.88
N ILE A 44 -8.47 43.50 -5.86
CA ILE A 44 -7.68 42.58 -6.70
C ILE A 44 -6.62 41.85 -5.85
N SER A 45 -5.93 42.55 -4.95
CA SER A 45 -4.90 41.97 -4.08
C SER A 45 -5.49 40.91 -3.15
N GLU A 46 -6.58 41.22 -2.45
CA GLU A 46 -7.25 40.29 -1.54
C GLU A 46 -7.83 39.10 -2.28
N THR A 47 -8.45 39.32 -3.44
CA THR A 47 -8.97 38.23 -4.27
C THR A 47 -7.84 37.29 -4.70
N ARG A 48 -6.69 37.85 -5.12
CA ARG A 48 -5.52 37.04 -5.48
C ARG A 48 -4.97 36.27 -4.28
N SER A 49 -4.90 36.89 -3.11
CA SER A 49 -4.46 36.25 -1.86
C SER A 49 -5.42 35.11 -1.46
N TYR A 50 -6.72 35.33 -1.58
CA TYR A 50 -7.75 34.34 -1.30
C TYR A 50 -7.66 33.12 -2.25
N PHE A 51 -7.43 33.36 -3.55
CA PHE A 51 -7.20 32.27 -4.50
C PHE A 51 -5.83 31.60 -4.35
N TYR A 52 -4.87 32.28 -3.70
CA TYR A 52 -3.58 31.71 -3.39
C TYR A 52 -3.69 30.82 -2.16
N SER A 53 -3.93 29.52 -2.39
CA SER A 53 -3.98 28.52 -1.33
C SER A 53 -2.58 28.34 -0.71
N SER A 54 -2.38 28.84 0.52
CA SER A 54 -1.19 28.50 1.31
C SER A 54 -1.36 27.08 1.85
N THR A 55 -0.45 26.19 1.46
CA THR A 55 -0.46 24.80 1.93
C THR A 55 0.22 24.75 3.30
N GLU A 56 -0.57 24.89 4.36
CA GLU A 56 -0.07 24.75 5.73
C GLU A 56 0.04 23.27 6.10
N THR A 57 1.26 22.79 6.29
CA THR A 57 1.53 21.43 6.77
C THR A 57 1.19 21.34 8.26
N LYS A 58 0.05 20.72 8.59
CA LYS A 58 -0.34 20.44 9.97
C LYS A 58 0.10 19.04 10.37
N LEU A 59 0.85 18.95 11.46
CA LEU A 59 1.14 17.68 12.13
C LEU A 59 -0.07 17.28 12.96
N VAL A 60 -0.85 16.33 12.44
CA VAL A 60 -1.97 15.73 13.16
C VAL A 60 -1.51 14.38 13.71
N VAL A 61 -1.87 14.08 14.95
CA VAL A 61 -1.66 12.75 15.53
C VAL A 61 -2.55 11.80 14.75
N ASP A 62 -1.92 10.87 14.02
CA ASP A 62 -2.64 9.81 13.35
C ASP A 62 -3.29 8.91 14.40
N THR A 63 -4.62 9.00 14.51
CA THR A 63 -5.41 8.17 15.42
C THR A 63 -5.78 6.83 14.80
N SER A 64 -5.30 6.54 13.58
CA SER A 64 -5.39 5.24 12.90
C SER A 64 -4.48 4.23 13.59
N ARG A 65 -4.88 3.79 14.77
CA ARG A 65 -4.13 2.83 15.57
C ARG A 65 -4.16 1.48 14.88
N GLY A 66 -3.04 1.08 14.28
CA GLY A 66 -2.81 -0.29 13.78
C GLY A 66 -3.06 -0.53 12.30
N GLU A 67 -3.03 0.50 11.45
CA GLU A 67 -3.01 0.26 10.01
C GLU A 67 -1.66 -0.35 9.58
N ARG A 68 -1.70 -1.48 8.89
CA ARG A 68 -0.49 -2.13 8.34
C ARG A 68 -0.02 -1.34 7.13
N LEU A 69 1.25 -0.93 7.11
CA LEU A 69 1.86 -0.33 5.93
C LEU A 69 1.90 -1.35 4.79
N ARG A 70 1.31 -1.00 3.64
CA ARG A 70 1.38 -1.84 2.43
C ARG A 70 2.69 -1.53 1.69
N VAL A 71 3.58 -2.52 1.62
CA VAL A 71 4.86 -2.42 0.90
C VAL A 71 4.81 -3.31 -0.34
N ASN A 72 4.88 -2.71 -1.52
CA ASN A 72 4.94 -3.44 -2.79
C ASN A 72 6.38 -3.40 -3.32
N PHE A 73 6.96 -4.54 -3.67
CA PHE A 73 8.30 -4.63 -4.25
C PHE A 73 8.38 -5.75 -5.30
N ASP A 74 9.20 -5.53 -6.34
CA ASP A 74 9.56 -6.54 -7.34
C ASP A 74 11.09 -6.50 -7.50
N ILE A 75 11.76 -7.56 -7.04
CA ILE A 75 13.23 -7.65 -6.98
C ILE A 75 13.65 -8.97 -7.63
N THR A 76 14.66 -8.90 -8.48
CA THR A 76 15.21 -10.05 -9.21
C THR A 76 16.62 -10.39 -8.72
N PHE A 77 16.83 -11.66 -8.36
CA PHE A 77 18.13 -12.19 -7.95
C PHE A 77 18.66 -13.17 -9.02
N PRO A 78 19.66 -12.79 -9.84
CA PRO A 78 20.12 -13.62 -10.96
C PRO A 78 20.94 -14.85 -10.53
N SER A 79 21.62 -14.78 -9.39
CA SER A 79 22.60 -15.80 -8.97
C SER A 79 22.17 -16.58 -7.71
N ILE A 80 20.93 -16.42 -7.23
CA ILE A 80 20.43 -17.04 -6.00
C ILE A 80 19.15 -17.84 -6.31
N PRO A 81 19.07 -19.13 -5.91
CA PRO A 81 17.86 -19.92 -6.11
C PRO A 81 16.72 -19.45 -5.20
N CYS A 82 15.48 -19.47 -5.73
CA CYS A 82 14.28 -19.01 -5.01
C CYS A 82 14.02 -19.73 -3.68
N THR A 83 14.47 -20.97 -3.54
CA THR A 83 14.30 -21.79 -2.31
C THR A 83 15.11 -21.30 -1.12
N LEU A 84 16.17 -20.51 -1.37
CA LEU A 84 17.02 -19.95 -0.31
C LEU A 84 16.64 -18.53 0.08
N LEU A 85 15.71 -17.90 -0.65
CA LEU A 85 15.26 -16.56 -0.36
C LEU A 85 14.14 -16.59 0.70
N SER A 86 14.31 -15.84 1.78
CA SER A 86 13.27 -15.51 2.75
C SER A 86 13.09 -14.00 2.81
N VAL A 87 11.90 -13.55 3.21
CA VAL A 87 11.59 -12.13 3.41
C VAL A 87 11.17 -11.94 4.85
N ASP A 88 11.94 -11.11 5.55
CA ASP A 88 11.72 -10.78 6.95
C ASP A 88 11.51 -9.28 7.06
N THR A 89 10.57 -8.86 7.90
CA THR A 89 10.34 -7.45 8.21
C THR A 89 10.63 -7.18 9.68
N THR A 90 11.18 -6.00 9.96
CA THR A 90 11.44 -5.52 11.32
C THR A 90 10.94 -4.09 11.40
N ASP A 91 10.01 -3.84 12.32
CA ASP A 91 9.51 -2.48 12.62
C ASP A 91 10.37 -1.81 13.69
N ILE A 92 10.33 -0.46 13.77
CA ILE A 92 10.97 0.33 14.82
C ILE A 92 10.48 -0.07 16.23
N SER A 93 9.27 -0.63 16.31
CA SER A 93 8.68 -1.15 17.53
C SER A 93 9.34 -2.45 18.01
N GLY A 94 10.23 -3.06 17.21
CA GLY A 94 10.90 -4.32 17.50
C GLY A 94 10.08 -5.56 17.10
N GLU A 95 8.90 -5.40 16.50
CA GLU A 95 8.11 -6.49 15.95
C GLU A 95 8.81 -7.09 14.72
N GLN A 96 9.02 -8.41 14.73
CA GLN A 96 9.67 -9.15 13.65
C GLN A 96 8.68 -10.14 13.04
N HIS A 97 8.47 -10.03 11.73
CA HIS A 97 7.74 -11.05 10.98
C HIS A 97 8.74 -11.76 10.05
N HIS A 98 9.05 -13.01 10.37
CA HIS A 98 9.94 -13.85 9.57
C HIS A 98 9.16 -14.68 8.54
N ASP A 99 9.78 -14.92 7.38
CA ASP A 99 9.25 -15.76 6.29
C ASP A 99 7.80 -15.44 5.90
N ILE A 100 7.53 -14.19 5.54
CA ILE A 100 6.20 -13.77 5.07
C ILE A 100 5.88 -14.49 3.75
N ARG A 101 4.94 -15.43 3.78
CA ARG A 101 4.58 -16.27 2.60
C ARG A 101 3.27 -15.90 1.94
N HIS A 102 2.38 -15.19 2.63
CA HIS A 102 0.98 -15.10 2.24
C HIS A 102 0.70 -14.08 1.13
N ASP A 103 1.64 -13.17 0.85
CA ASP A 103 1.48 -12.08 -0.13
C ASP A 103 2.69 -11.93 -1.07
N ILE A 104 3.58 -12.92 -1.09
CA ILE A 104 4.84 -12.89 -1.87
C ILE A 104 4.87 -14.10 -2.82
N GLU A 105 4.90 -13.82 -4.12
CA GLU A 105 5.05 -14.84 -5.16
C GLU A 105 6.51 -14.94 -5.62
N LYS A 106 7.17 -16.08 -5.37
CA LYS A 106 8.53 -16.34 -5.82
C LYS A 106 8.49 -16.98 -7.21
N ARG A 107 8.98 -16.26 -8.22
CA ARG A 107 9.05 -16.74 -9.61
C ARG A 107 10.48 -17.12 -9.97
N ARG A 108 10.67 -18.34 -10.48
CA ARG A 108 11.98 -18.77 -10.99
C ARG A 108 12.24 -18.15 -12.35
N LEU A 109 13.42 -17.54 -12.51
CA LEU A 109 13.85 -16.95 -13.77
C LEU A 109 14.91 -17.81 -14.46
N ASN A 110 14.97 -17.73 -15.78
CA ASN A 110 16.05 -18.31 -16.56
C ASN A 110 17.24 -17.33 -16.66
N SER A 111 18.36 -17.78 -17.23
CA SER A 111 19.56 -16.94 -17.43
C SER A 111 19.33 -15.68 -18.30
N HIS A 112 18.19 -15.61 -19.00
CA HIS A 112 17.81 -14.49 -19.85
C HIS A 112 16.74 -13.59 -19.18
N GLY A 113 16.42 -13.82 -17.89
CA GLY A 113 15.45 -13.03 -17.14
C GLY A 113 13.98 -13.37 -17.42
N ASN A 114 13.68 -14.41 -18.20
CA ASN A 114 12.31 -14.85 -18.46
C ASN A 114 11.84 -15.82 -17.37
N VAL A 115 10.55 -15.73 -17.02
CA VAL A 115 9.92 -16.62 -16.05
C VAL A 115 9.87 -18.04 -16.62
N ILE A 116 10.44 -18.99 -15.88
CA ILE A 116 10.25 -20.41 -16.11
C ILE A 116 8.90 -20.74 -15.48
N GLU A 117 7.97 -21.30 -16.27
CA GLU A 117 6.57 -21.56 -15.88
C GLU A 117 6.46 -21.94 -14.40
N ALA A 118 5.86 -21.04 -13.63
CA ALA A 118 5.86 -21.11 -12.18
C ALA A 118 5.04 -22.33 -11.76
N ARG A 119 5.73 -23.36 -11.26
CA ARG A 119 5.09 -24.35 -10.41
C ARG A 119 4.47 -23.56 -9.26
N LYS A 120 3.15 -23.41 -9.24
CA LYS A 120 2.44 -22.87 -8.06
C LYS A 120 2.89 -23.72 -6.88
N GLU A 121 3.68 -23.15 -5.99
CA GLU A 121 3.96 -23.73 -4.67
C GLU A 121 2.71 -23.57 -3.78
N GLY A 122 1.58 -24.09 -4.27
CA GLY A 122 0.45 -24.41 -3.43
C GLY A 122 0.80 -25.65 -2.60
N ILE A 123 0.38 -25.67 -1.34
CA ILE A 123 0.49 -26.82 -0.44
C ILE A 123 -0.02 -28.06 -1.17
N GLY A 124 0.91 -28.95 -1.52
CA GLY A 124 0.70 -30.00 -2.51
C GLY A 124 1.79 -29.99 -3.58
N GLY A 125 3.06 -30.12 -3.15
CA GLY A 125 4.16 -30.49 -4.05
C GLY A 125 3.75 -31.69 -4.91
N ALA A 126 4.43 -31.87 -6.06
CA ALA A 126 4.16 -32.92 -7.05
C ALA A 126 3.46 -34.13 -6.39
N LYS A 127 2.27 -34.51 -6.84
CA LYS A 127 1.79 -35.86 -6.53
C LYS A 127 2.84 -36.80 -7.10
N VAL A 128 3.78 -37.21 -6.25
CA VAL A 128 4.78 -38.19 -6.60
C VAL A 128 3.96 -39.45 -6.71
N GLU A 129 3.63 -39.85 -7.94
CA GLU A 129 2.74 -40.97 -8.21
C GLU A 129 3.24 -42.26 -7.53
N ARG A 130 4.55 -42.34 -7.27
CA ARG A 130 5.22 -43.42 -6.56
C ARG A 130 6.23 -42.87 -5.55
N PRO A 131 5.79 -42.53 -4.32
CA PRO A 131 6.69 -42.03 -3.29
C PRO A 131 7.74 -43.08 -2.94
N LEU A 132 8.91 -42.61 -2.48
CA LEU A 132 9.98 -43.47 -2.01
C LEU A 132 9.58 -44.07 -0.66
N GLN A 133 9.86 -45.35 -0.45
CA GLN A 133 9.54 -46.05 0.79
C GLN A 133 10.77 -46.12 1.72
N LYS A 134 10.55 -46.23 3.04
CA LYS A 134 11.62 -46.40 4.05
C LYS A 134 12.55 -47.58 3.71
N HIS A 135 11.98 -48.71 3.30
CA HIS A 135 12.71 -49.94 3.00
C HIS A 135 13.45 -49.94 1.65
N GLY A 136 13.47 -48.80 0.95
CA GLY A 136 13.98 -48.69 -0.41
C GLY A 136 12.93 -49.10 -1.44
N GLY A 137 13.08 -48.56 -2.65
CA GLY A 137 12.09 -48.75 -3.71
C GLY A 137 10.98 -47.69 -3.73
N ARG A 138 10.14 -47.80 -4.75
CA ARG A 138 9.02 -46.89 -5.04
C ARG A 138 7.72 -47.62 -4.78
N LEU A 139 6.74 -46.95 -4.18
CA LEU A 139 5.43 -47.53 -3.87
C LEU A 139 4.80 -48.18 -5.12
N ASP A 140 4.39 -49.44 -4.99
CA ASP A 140 3.69 -50.19 -6.02
C ASP A 140 2.17 -50.22 -5.81
N LYS A 141 1.43 -50.55 -6.88
CA LYS A 141 -0.04 -50.54 -6.88
C LYS A 141 -0.57 -51.68 -5.99
N GLY A 142 -1.01 -51.33 -4.77
CA GLY A 142 -1.56 -52.26 -3.79
C GLY A 142 -0.73 -52.41 -2.52
N GLU A 143 0.41 -51.74 -2.44
CA GLU A 143 1.25 -51.69 -1.24
C GLU A 143 0.87 -50.50 -0.34
N GLN A 144 1.00 -50.67 0.98
CA GLN A 144 0.75 -49.60 1.94
C GLN A 144 1.98 -48.71 2.06
N TYR A 145 1.79 -47.39 2.00
CA TYR A 145 2.88 -46.45 2.16
C TYR A 145 3.53 -46.54 3.55
N CYS A 146 4.85 -46.73 3.56
CA CYS A 146 5.68 -46.74 4.74
C CYS A 146 6.67 -45.56 4.73
N GLY A 147 6.36 -44.53 5.52
CA GLY A 147 7.21 -43.35 5.71
C GLY A 147 8.34 -43.56 6.72
N THR A 148 9.33 -42.65 6.67
CA THR A 148 10.52 -42.68 7.54
C THR A 148 10.27 -42.02 8.90
N CYS A 149 10.72 -42.64 9.99
CA CYS A 149 10.67 -42.07 11.35
C CYS A 149 11.92 -41.25 11.72
N TYR A 150 12.75 -40.87 10.73
CA TYR A 150 13.97 -40.08 10.93
C TYR A 150 14.95 -40.65 11.98
N GLY A 151 15.07 -41.99 12.08
CA GLY A 151 15.96 -42.67 13.03
C GLY A 151 15.37 -42.88 14.41
N ALA A 152 14.11 -42.48 14.63
CA ALA A 152 13.40 -42.65 15.90
C ALA A 152 12.68 -44.01 16.05
N GLU A 153 12.72 -44.86 15.03
CA GLU A 153 12.14 -46.21 15.04
C GLU A 153 12.81 -47.13 16.06
N GLU A 154 12.03 -48.01 16.70
CA GLU A 154 12.54 -49.07 17.60
C GLU A 154 12.80 -50.38 16.84
N SER A 155 12.12 -50.59 15.72
CA SER A 155 12.26 -51.74 14.82
C SER A 155 12.31 -51.29 13.37
N ASP A 156 12.99 -52.06 12.51
CA ASP A 156 13.13 -51.74 11.09
C ASP A 156 11.77 -51.70 10.37
N GLU A 157 10.79 -52.51 10.79
CA GLU A 157 9.43 -52.54 10.22
C GLU A 157 8.51 -51.40 10.69
N GLN A 158 8.98 -50.51 11.56
CA GLN A 158 8.15 -49.42 12.07
C GLN A 158 8.11 -48.24 11.07
N CYS A 159 6.91 -47.89 10.62
CA CYS A 159 6.65 -46.83 9.64
C CYS A 159 6.02 -45.60 10.31
N CYS A 160 6.41 -44.40 9.87
CA CYS A 160 5.81 -43.14 10.34
C CYS A 160 5.19 -42.38 9.17
N ASN A 161 3.87 -42.28 9.16
CA ASN A 161 3.11 -41.68 8.05
C ASN A 161 2.58 -40.28 8.36
N SER A 162 2.65 -39.85 9.63
CA SER A 162 2.26 -38.51 10.06
C SER A 162 3.35 -37.83 10.89
N CYS A 163 3.32 -36.49 10.90
CA CYS A 163 4.23 -35.69 11.72
C CYS A 163 4.01 -35.95 13.22
N GLU A 164 2.77 -36.23 13.63
CA GLU A 164 2.44 -36.53 15.03
C GLU A 164 3.05 -37.88 15.46
N GLU A 165 2.96 -38.89 14.61
CA GLU A 165 3.55 -40.21 14.84
C GLU A 165 5.08 -40.14 14.92
N SER A 166 5.71 -39.46 13.96
CA SER A 166 7.16 -39.22 13.98
C SER A 166 7.59 -38.51 15.27
N GLY A 167 6.85 -37.48 15.70
CA GLY A 167 7.12 -36.74 16.93
C GLY A 167 6.97 -37.58 18.21
N LYS A 168 6.02 -38.52 18.27
CA LYS A 168 5.86 -39.43 19.41
C LYS A 168 7.08 -40.34 19.58
N HIS A 169 7.62 -40.87 18.47
CA HIS A 169 8.80 -41.73 18.49
C HIS A 169 10.08 -40.95 18.83
N ILE A 170 10.25 -39.77 18.24
CA ILE A 170 11.38 -38.87 18.53
C ILE A 170 11.44 -38.55 20.03
N ARG A 171 10.30 -38.20 20.64
CA ARG A 171 10.20 -37.94 22.10
C ARG A 171 10.55 -39.15 22.95
N ARG A 172 10.19 -40.37 22.54
CA ARG A 172 10.54 -41.62 23.26
C ARG A 172 12.05 -41.89 23.25
N LYS A 173 12.75 -41.56 22.16
CA LYS A 173 14.22 -41.66 22.07
C LYS A 173 14.98 -40.49 22.72
N GLY A 174 14.28 -39.51 23.31
CA GLY A 174 14.90 -38.33 23.90
C GLY A 174 15.40 -37.30 22.88
N GLY A 175 14.88 -37.33 21.65
CA GLY A 175 15.01 -36.22 20.72
C GLY A 175 13.94 -35.17 21.01
N LEU A 176 14.37 -33.92 21.15
CA LEU A 176 13.72 -32.78 21.83
C LEU A 176 13.72 -32.87 23.36
#